data_AF-A0A960ADU4-F1
#
_entry.id   AF-A0A960ADU4-F1
#
_cell.length_a   1.000
_cell.length_b   1.000
_cell.length_c   1.000
_cell.angle_alpha   90.00
_cell.angle_beta   90.00
_cell.angle_gamma   90.00
#
_symmetry.space_group_name_H-M   'P 1'
#
loop_
_entity.id
_entity.type
_entity.pdbx_description
1 polymer ?
#
loop_
_entity_poly.entity_id
_entity_poly.type
_entity_poly.pdbx_seq_one_letter_code
_entity_poly.pdbx_strand_id
1 'polypeptide(L)'
;MSTDQEHAEQAPQPPQQPEAEAGQRPPDWWHRDHPTFTALTGFFSGLAFVIVVPGLFAAVLGLLFDYHTAEDLFPFVLVTLAIPVGLVIVPRTRRFGIYMLIGMVTTALVVGGVSGVVLWYMVNYRS
;
A
#
# COMPACT_ATOMS: atom_id res chain seq x y z
N MET A 1 5.94 67.55 35.10
CA MET A 1 7.14 66.84 34.63
C MET A 1 7.50 65.84 35.73
N SER A 2 6.76 64.73 35.88
CA SER A 2 6.85 63.42 35.19
C SER A 2 8.13 62.64 35.51
N THR A 3 8.18 62.00 36.67
CA THR A 3 9.14 60.93 36.98
C THR A 3 8.48 59.67 37.56
N ASP A 4 7.14 59.56 37.54
CA ASP A 4 6.39 58.44 38.14
C ASP A 4 5.77 57.48 37.10
N GLN A 5 6.11 57.59 35.81
CA GLN A 5 5.49 56.77 34.74
C GLN A 5 6.43 55.75 34.07
N GLU A 6 7.68 55.59 34.52
CA GLU A 6 8.62 54.63 33.90
C GLU A 6 8.65 53.24 34.56
N HIS A 7 7.74 52.94 35.49
CA HIS A 7 7.78 51.67 36.26
C HIS A 7 6.48 50.85 36.26
N ALA A 8 5.50 51.20 35.41
CA ALA A 8 4.15 50.65 35.53
C ALA A 8 3.65 49.81 34.35
N GLU A 9 4.53 49.32 33.46
CA GLU A 9 4.07 48.41 32.39
C GLU A 9 5.08 47.31 32.05
N GLN A 10 5.63 46.68 33.09
CA GLN A 10 6.21 45.34 32.94
C GLN A 10 5.09 44.35 33.27
N ALA A 11 4.30 44.02 32.25
CA ALA A 11 3.29 42.97 32.34
C ALA A 11 3.94 41.69 32.91
N PRO A 12 3.25 40.93 33.77
CA PRO A 12 3.74 39.63 34.20
C PRO A 12 3.95 38.78 32.95
N GLN A 13 5.21 38.49 32.61
CA GLN A 13 5.48 37.47 31.61
C GLN A 13 4.79 36.19 32.12
N PRO A 14 3.96 35.51 31.30
CA PRO A 14 3.44 34.22 31.69
C PRO A 14 4.65 33.36 32.09
N PRO A 15 4.54 32.52 33.14
CA PRO A 15 5.67 31.72 33.60
C PRO A 15 6.27 31.05 32.37
N GLN A 16 7.51 31.39 32.05
CA GLN A 16 8.31 30.65 31.11
C GLN A 16 8.30 29.25 31.68
N GLN A 17 7.46 28.39 31.11
CA GLN A 17 7.45 26.98 31.47
C GLN A 17 8.91 26.57 31.32
N PRO A 18 9.51 25.97 32.37
CA PRO A 18 10.87 25.46 32.23
C PRO A 18 10.87 24.67 30.93
N GLU A 19 11.87 24.91 30.09
CA GLU A 19 12.19 24.13 28.90
C GLU A 19 12.41 22.69 29.37
N ALA A 20 11.30 22.03 29.67
CA ALA A 20 11.20 20.67 30.15
C ALA A 20 11.51 19.87 28.92
N GLU A 21 12.81 19.59 28.79
CA GLU A 21 13.36 18.57 27.94
C GLU A 21 12.85 18.66 26.50
N ALA A 22 13.67 19.26 25.64
CA ALA A 22 13.81 18.81 24.26
C ALA A 22 14.34 17.34 24.22
N GLY A 23 13.79 16.47 25.07
CA GLY A 23 13.90 15.04 24.99
C GLY A 23 13.18 14.62 23.72
N GLN A 24 13.98 14.43 22.67
CA GLN A 24 13.74 13.53 21.56
C GLN A 24 12.23 13.27 21.31
N ARG A 25 11.50 14.24 20.76
CA ARG A 25 10.23 13.90 20.10
C ARG A 25 10.61 12.90 19.00
N PRO A 26 10.15 11.63 19.06
CA PRO A 26 10.48 10.68 18.03
C PRO A 26 10.06 11.27 16.68
N PRO A 27 10.87 11.11 15.62
CA PRO A 27 10.60 11.77 14.35
C PRO A 27 9.19 11.45 13.85
N ASP A 28 8.44 12.48 13.43
CA ASP A 28 7.01 12.37 13.10
C ASP A 28 6.70 11.44 11.91
N TRP A 29 7.71 11.08 11.11
CA TRP A 29 7.64 10.06 10.05
C TRP A 29 7.51 8.62 10.59
N TRP A 30 7.77 8.40 11.87
CA TRP A 30 7.58 7.10 12.55
C TRP A 30 6.10 6.83 12.87
N HIS A 31 5.23 7.86 12.82
CA HIS A 31 3.79 7.66 12.92
C HIS A 31 3.29 7.03 11.61
N ARG A 32 3.21 5.68 11.60
CA ARG A 32 2.56 4.85 10.57
C ARG A 32 1.11 5.25 10.26
N ASP A 33 0.57 6.23 10.98
CA ASP A 33 -0.76 6.80 10.85
C ASP A 33 -0.90 7.81 9.70
N HIS A 34 0.18 8.07 8.94
CA HIS A 34 0.09 8.95 7.78
C HIS A 34 -0.80 8.33 6.67
N PRO A 35 -1.82 9.04 6.16
CA PRO A 35 -2.82 8.48 5.24
C PRO A 35 -2.22 7.93 3.93
N THR A 36 -1.08 8.45 3.48
CA THR A 36 -0.40 7.94 2.28
C THR A 36 0.25 6.58 2.49
N PHE A 37 0.61 6.21 3.73
CA PHE A 37 1.19 4.90 4.01
C PHE A 37 0.19 3.78 3.72
N THR A 38 -1.07 3.96 4.11
CA THR A 38 -2.15 2.98 3.84
C THR A 38 -2.39 2.84 2.33
N ALA A 39 -2.31 3.94 1.59
CA ALA A 39 -2.48 3.92 0.14
C ALA A 39 -1.32 3.20 -0.57
N LEU A 40 -0.08 3.54 -0.23
CA LEU A 40 1.11 2.92 -0.82
C LEU A 40 1.18 1.43 -0.49
N THR A 41 1.01 1.07 0.77
CA THR A 41 1.04 -0.33 1.20
C THR A 41 -0.07 -1.14 0.53
N GLY A 42 -1.31 -0.63 0.51
CA GLY A 42 -2.41 -1.26 -0.21
C GLY A 42 -2.06 -1.49 -1.68
N PHE A 43 -1.66 -0.43 -2.39
CA PHE A 43 -1.29 -0.50 -3.81
C PHE A 43 -0.20 -1.56 -4.09
N PHE A 44 0.92 -1.50 -3.37
CA PHE A 44 2.01 -2.45 -3.56
C PHE A 44 1.65 -3.87 -3.13
N SER A 45 0.81 -4.04 -2.10
CA SER A 45 0.24 -5.35 -1.77
C SER A 45 -0.60 -5.90 -2.92
N GLY A 46 -1.37 -5.04 -3.61
CA GLY A 46 -2.12 -5.43 -4.80
C GLY A 46 -1.23 -5.90 -5.95
N LEU A 47 -0.15 -5.16 -6.23
CA LEU A 47 0.86 -5.57 -7.20
C LEU A 47 1.50 -6.91 -6.81
N ALA A 48 1.97 -7.03 -5.57
CA ALA A 48 2.58 -8.25 -5.07
C ALA A 48 1.62 -9.43 -5.16
N PHE A 49 0.34 -9.22 -4.85
CA PHE A 49 -0.69 -10.24 -4.96
C PHE A 49 -0.81 -10.79 -6.39
N VAL A 50 -0.87 -9.92 -7.41
CA VAL A 50 -1.01 -10.33 -8.82
C VAL A 50 0.21 -11.11 -9.32
N ILE A 51 1.42 -10.78 -8.84
CA ILE A 51 2.66 -11.42 -9.30
C ILE A 51 2.94 -12.70 -8.51
N VAL A 52 2.95 -12.58 -7.19
CA VAL A 52 3.46 -13.63 -6.29
C VAL A 52 2.44 -14.75 -6.12
N VAL A 53 1.16 -14.44 -5.96
CA VAL A 53 0.16 -15.47 -5.64
C VAL A 53 0.02 -16.50 -6.77
N PRO A 54 -0.18 -16.12 -8.05
CA PRO A 54 -0.25 -17.10 -9.13
C PRO A 54 1.05 -17.85 -9.36
N GLY A 55 2.19 -17.15 -9.28
CA GLY A 55 3.50 -17.77 -9.45
C GLY A 55 3.80 -18.81 -8.37
N LEU A 56 3.52 -18.48 -7.11
CA LEU A 56 3.70 -19.40 -5.99
C LEU A 56 2.73 -20.57 -6.06
N PHE A 57 1.46 -20.31 -6.43
CA PHE A 57 0.46 -21.36 -6.59
C PHE A 57 0.86 -22.37 -7.69
N ALA A 58 1.28 -21.88 -8.86
CA ALA A 58 1.79 -22.72 -9.93
C ALA A 58 3.03 -23.52 -9.50
N ALA A 59 3.96 -22.89 -8.79
CA ALA A 59 5.16 -23.56 -8.29
C ALA A 59 4.82 -24.70 -7.30
N VAL A 60 3.90 -24.44 -6.36
CA VAL A 60 3.46 -25.47 -5.40
C VAL A 60 2.73 -26.60 -6.12
N LEU A 61 1.85 -26.30 -7.08
CA LEU A 61 1.17 -27.33 -7.86
C LEU A 61 2.14 -28.18 -8.66
N GLY A 62 3.13 -27.57 -9.33
CA GLY A 62 4.14 -28.28 -10.10
C GLY A 62 5.11 -29.12 -9.25
N LEU A 63 5.23 -28.83 -7.95
CA LEU A 63 6.01 -29.65 -7.02
C LEU A 63 5.24 -30.85 -6.47
N LEU A 64 3.91 -30.76 -6.38
CA LEU A 64 3.06 -31.76 -5.72
C LEU A 64 2.29 -32.66 -6.68
N PHE A 65 2.04 -32.20 -7.90
CA PHE A 65 1.18 -32.87 -8.87
C PHE A 65 1.84 -32.98 -10.24
N ASP A 66 1.38 -33.94 -11.05
CA ASP A 66 1.74 -34.03 -12.46
C ASP A 66 1.22 -32.82 -13.24
N TYR A 67 1.90 -32.50 -14.35
CA TYR A 67 1.62 -31.32 -15.17
C TYR A 67 0.14 -31.18 -15.56
N HIS A 68 -0.51 -32.27 -16.00
CA HIS A 68 -1.91 -32.24 -16.42
C HIS A 68 -2.84 -31.89 -15.25
N THR A 69 -2.61 -32.50 -14.08
CA THR A 69 -3.40 -32.21 -12.87
C THR A 69 -3.12 -30.80 -12.36
N ALA A 70 -1.88 -30.32 -12.42
CA ALA A 70 -1.52 -28.96 -12.04
C ALA A 70 -2.22 -27.92 -12.94
N GLU A 71 -2.31 -28.16 -14.24
CA GLU A 71 -3.02 -27.30 -15.19
C GLU A 71 -4.53 -27.24 -14.89
N ASP A 72 -5.15 -28.39 -14.64
CA ASP A 72 -6.57 -28.48 -14.27
C ASP A 72 -6.88 -27.74 -12.95
N LEU A 73 -5.93 -27.74 -12.01
CA LEU A 73 -6.08 -27.10 -10.71
C LEU A 73 -5.70 -25.61 -10.70
N PHE A 74 -4.91 -25.15 -11.67
CA PHE A 74 -4.43 -23.77 -11.71
C PHE A 74 -5.56 -22.72 -11.60
N PRO A 75 -6.73 -22.86 -12.25
CA PRO A 75 -7.84 -21.91 -12.12
C PRO A 75 -8.33 -21.67 -10.68
N PHE A 76 -8.11 -22.61 -9.75
CA PHE A 76 -8.47 -22.42 -8.34
C PHE A 76 -7.72 -21.25 -7.68
N VAL A 77 -6.63 -20.76 -8.27
CA VAL A 77 -5.98 -19.52 -7.83
C VAL A 77 -6.96 -18.35 -7.77
N LEU A 78 -7.99 -18.32 -8.62
CA LEU A 78 -9.00 -17.26 -8.65
C LEU A 78 -9.80 -17.18 -7.34
N VAL A 79 -9.90 -18.27 -6.57
CA VAL A 79 -10.55 -18.26 -5.25
C VAL A 79 -9.84 -17.29 -4.30
N THR A 80 -8.54 -17.06 -4.48
CA THR A 80 -7.78 -16.09 -3.68
C THR A 80 -8.27 -14.65 -3.86
N LEU A 81 -8.99 -14.33 -4.96
CA LEU A 81 -9.64 -13.03 -5.15
C LEU A 81 -10.72 -12.74 -4.10
N ALA A 82 -11.20 -13.76 -3.39
CA ALA A 82 -12.06 -13.56 -2.22
C ALA A 82 -11.38 -12.69 -1.14
N ILE A 83 -10.04 -12.72 -1.04
CA ILE A 83 -9.27 -11.92 -0.07
C ILE A 83 -9.42 -10.42 -0.33
N PRO A 84 -9.01 -9.87 -1.49
CA PRO A 84 -9.16 -8.44 -1.77
C PRO A 84 -10.62 -7.99 -1.76
N VAL A 85 -11.54 -8.82 -2.25
CA VAL A 85 -12.99 -8.51 -2.21
C VAL A 85 -13.49 -8.44 -0.76
N GLY A 86 -13.14 -9.41 0.07
CA GLY A 86 -13.51 -9.43 1.49
C GLY A 86 -12.97 -8.21 2.25
N LEU A 87 -11.73 -7.81 1.96
CA LEU A 87 -11.12 -6.61 2.56
C LEU A 87 -11.87 -5.32 2.20
N VAL A 88 -12.50 -5.23 1.03
CA VAL A 88 -13.31 -4.08 0.62
C VAL A 88 -14.68 -4.06 1.31
N ILE A 89 -15.27 -5.24 1.57
CA ILE A 89 -16.57 -5.35 2.21
C ILE A 89 -16.49 -4.96 3.69
N VAL A 90 -15.41 -5.34 4.38
CA VAL A 90 -15.25 -5.06 5.82
C VAL A 90 -14.94 -3.57 6.03
N PRO A 91 -15.76 -2.81 6.79
CA PRO A 91 -15.66 -1.35 6.89
C PRO A 91 -14.31 -0.89 7.48
N ARG A 92 -13.70 -1.71 8.34
CA ARG A 92 -12.41 -1.43 8.98
C ARG A 92 -11.23 -1.49 7.99
N THR A 93 -11.28 -2.33 6.96
CA THR A 93 -10.18 -2.54 6.00
C THR A 93 -10.46 -1.92 4.63
N ARG A 94 -11.65 -1.36 4.42
CA ARG A 94 -12.15 -0.90 3.11
C ARG A 94 -11.19 0.04 2.39
N ARG A 95 -10.57 1.01 3.08
CA ARG A 95 -9.60 1.93 2.46
C ARG A 95 -8.38 1.18 1.90
N PHE A 96 -7.79 0.30 2.71
CA PHE A 96 -6.68 -0.55 2.28
C PHE A 96 -7.09 -1.44 1.10
N GLY A 97 -8.24 -2.11 1.20
CA GLY A 97 -8.75 -3.00 0.15
C GLY A 97 -8.97 -2.29 -1.18
N ILE A 98 -9.46 -1.03 -1.17
CA ILE A 98 -9.63 -0.23 -2.39
C ILE A 98 -8.27 0.06 -3.03
N TYR A 99 -7.27 0.50 -2.28
CA TYR A 99 -5.92 0.76 -2.83
C TYR A 99 -5.25 -0.52 -3.33
N MET A 100 -5.46 -1.64 -2.64
CA MET A 100 -5.03 -2.96 -3.12
C MET A 100 -5.67 -3.32 -4.47
N LEU A 101 -6.99 -3.17 -4.61
CA LEU A 101 -7.66 -3.42 -5.88
C LEU A 101 -7.13 -2.50 -6.99
N ILE A 102 -6.87 -1.23 -6.71
CA ILE A 102 -6.26 -0.31 -7.69
C ILE A 102 -4.91 -0.87 -8.14
N GLY A 103 -4.03 -1.25 -7.22
CA GLY A 103 -2.74 -1.85 -7.55
C GLY A 103 -2.86 -3.13 -8.36
N MET A 104 -3.81 -4.01 -8.01
CA MET A 104 -4.09 -5.24 -8.76
C MET A 104 -4.55 -4.94 -10.19
N VAL A 105 -5.55 -4.06 -10.36
CA VAL A 105 -6.11 -3.72 -11.67
C VAL A 105 -5.07 -3.05 -12.55
N THR A 106 -4.32 -2.07 -12.02
CA THR A 106 -3.24 -1.42 -12.76
C THR A 106 -2.18 -2.44 -13.20
N THR A 107 -1.76 -3.33 -12.30
CA THR A 107 -0.77 -4.38 -12.64
C THR A 107 -1.29 -5.32 -13.71
N ALA A 108 -2.55 -5.78 -13.59
CA ALA A 108 -3.17 -6.66 -14.58
C ALA A 108 -3.28 -6.00 -15.96
N LEU A 109 -3.63 -4.72 -16.02
CA LEU A 109 -3.67 -3.95 -17.27
C LEU A 109 -2.28 -3.82 -17.90
N VAL A 110 -1.25 -3.54 -17.11
CA VAL A 110 0.13 -3.44 -17.61
C VAL A 110 0.62 -4.78 -18.13
N VAL A 111 0.47 -5.85 -17.34
CA VAL A 111 0.93 -7.20 -17.71
C VAL A 111 0.17 -7.71 -18.94
N GLY A 112 -1.15 -7.57 -18.96
CA GLY A 112 -1.99 -7.97 -20.08
C GLY A 112 -1.70 -7.14 -21.33
N GLY A 113 -1.54 -5.82 -21.19
CA GLY A 113 -1.22 -4.92 -22.29
C GLY A 113 0.14 -5.23 -22.91
N VAL A 114 1.19 -5.37 -22.10
CA VAL A 114 2.54 -5.72 -22.59
C VAL A 114 2.53 -7.10 -23.23
N SER A 115 1.95 -8.11 -22.57
CA SER A 115 1.85 -9.47 -23.12
C SER A 115 1.09 -9.49 -24.44
N GLY A 116 -0.02 -8.76 -24.53
CA GLY A 116 -0.81 -8.65 -25.75
C GLY A 116 -0.04 -8.02 -26.90
N VAL A 117 0.67 -6.91 -26.65
CA VAL A 117 1.52 -6.26 -27.66
C VAL A 117 2.65 -7.17 -28.11
N VAL A 118 3.32 -7.87 -27.19
CA VAL A 118 4.39 -8.81 -27.50
C VAL A 118 3.87 -9.97 -28.36
N LEU A 119 2.74 -10.57 -27.97
CA LEU A 119 2.12 -11.66 -28.73
C LEU A 119 1.69 -11.19 -30.13
N TRP A 120 1.07 -10.02 -30.23
CA TRP A 120 0.74 -9.42 -31.53
C TRP A 120 1.97 -9.22 -32.40
N TYR A 121 3.07 -8.73 -31.82
CA TYR A 121 4.31 -8.53 -32.54
C TYR A 121 4.91 -9.86 -33.04
N MET A 122 4.95 -10.89 -32.19
CA MET A 122 5.47 -12.21 -32.57
C MET A 122 4.64 -12.83 -33.70
N VAL A 123 3.31 -12.78 -33.59
CA VAL A 123 2.41 -13.35 -34.59
C VAL A 123 2.54 -12.62 -35.93
N ASN A 124 2.57 -11.29 -35.93
CA ASN A 124 2.48 -10.51 -37.16
C ASN A 124 3.83 -10.22 -37.84
N TYR A 125 4.94 -10.18 -37.09
CA TYR A 125 6.25 -9.76 -37.62
C TYR A 125 7.32 -10.85 -37.60
N ARG A 126 7.11 -11.98 -36.90
CA ARG A 126 8.06 -13.10 -36.85
C ARG A 126 7.55 -14.43 -37.41
N SER A 127 6.28 -14.51 -37.82
CA SER A 127 5.75 -15.68 -38.56
C SER A 127 5.94 -15.48 -40.06
#